data_AF-A0A4Q3CAR1-F1
#
_entry.id   AF-A0A4Q3CAR1-F1
#
_cell.length_a   1.000
_cell.length_b   1.000
_cell.length_c   1.000
_cell.angle_alpha   90.00
_cell.angle_beta   90.00
_cell.angle_gamma   90.00
#
_symmetry.space_group_name_H-M   'P 1'
#
loop_
_entity.id
_entity.type
_entity.pdbx_description
1 polymer ?
#
loop_
_entity_poly.entity_id
_entity_poly.type
_entity_poly.pdbx_seq_one_letter_code
_entity_poly.pdbx_strand_id
1 'polypeptide(L)'
;FATRTDLEMSDLPGTSAFVMDADGTIYHSYSSYGRGLEAVLPVYGWLDMAALGRNEGDNGMGNWMRRHDEYPDDGRTRPTTMAETSSCCAAAS
;
A
#
# COMPACT_ATOMS: atom_id res chain seq x y z
N PHE A 1 40.98 -18.27 16.83
CA PHE A 1 40.44 -17.77 15.54
C PHE A 1 39.10 -17.12 15.85
N ALA A 2 39.11 -15.85 16.26
CA ALA A 2 37.90 -15.10 16.54
C ALA A 2 37.54 -14.36 15.26
N THR A 3 36.59 -14.90 14.49
CA THR A 3 36.04 -14.18 13.36
C THR A 3 35.24 -13.03 13.95
N ARG A 4 35.81 -11.83 13.90
CA ARG A 4 35.08 -10.60 14.14
C ARG A 4 34.08 -10.50 13.00
N THR A 5 32.84 -10.90 13.25
CA THR A 5 31.75 -10.67 12.31
C THR A 5 31.41 -9.20 12.41
N ASP A 6 32.17 -8.36 11.71
CA ASP A 6 31.79 -6.98 11.43
C ASP A 6 30.62 -7.02 10.41
N LEU A 7 29.46 -7.50 10.86
CA LEU A 7 28.19 -7.34 10.16
C LEU A 7 27.47 -6.14 10.77
N GLU A 8 28.16 -5.00 10.85
CA GLU A 8 27.54 -3.70 11.08
C GLU A 8 26.78 -3.34 9.80
N MET A 9 25.52 -3.80 9.70
CA MET A 9 24.60 -3.37 8.66
C MET A 9 24.16 -1.95 9.00
N SER A 10 24.86 -0.95 8.47
CA SER A 10 24.59 0.46 8.73
C SER A 10 23.33 0.99 8.04
N ASP A 11 22.86 0.31 6.99
CA ASP A 11 21.67 0.68 6.21
C ASP A 11 20.68 -0.49 6.17
N LEU A 12 19.88 -0.59 7.24
CA LEU A 12 18.83 -1.59 7.35
C LEU A 12 17.51 -1.04 6.81
N PRO A 13 16.71 -1.84 6.10
CA PRO A 13 15.36 -1.43 5.73
C PRO A 13 14.59 -1.08 6.99
N GLY A 14 13.76 -0.04 6.92
CA GLY A 14 13.05 0.48 8.08
C GLY A 14 11.68 1.03 7.75
N THR A 15 10.85 1.09 8.78
CA THR A 15 9.55 1.75 8.76
C THR A 15 9.53 2.82 9.84
N SER A 16 8.87 3.95 9.55
CA SER A 16 8.71 5.07 10.46
C SER A 16 7.29 5.60 10.38
N ALA A 17 6.71 5.97 11.51
CA ALA A 17 5.40 6.61 11.60
C ALA A 17 5.55 8.02 12.18
N PHE A 18 4.87 8.97 11.55
CA PHE A 18 4.85 10.37 11.95
C PHE A 18 3.43 10.84 12.18
N VAL A 19 3.22 11.68 13.20
CA VAL A 19 1.94 12.28 13.54
C VAL A 19 2.09 13.79 13.48
N MET A 20 1.15 14.46 12.82
CA MET A 20 1.08 15.93 12.77
C MET A 20 -0.04 16.41 13.69
N ASP A 21 0.26 17.35 14.57
CA ASP A 21 -0.74 18.01 15.41
C ASP A 21 -1.40 19.19 14.67
N ALA A 22 -2.48 19.74 15.24
CA ALA A 22 -3.29 20.80 14.64
C ALA A 22 -2.51 22.11 14.40
N ASP A 23 -1.43 22.34 15.14
CA ASP A 23 -0.52 23.47 14.97
C ASP A 23 0.56 23.24 13.89
N GLY A 24 0.58 22.05 13.28
CA GLY A 24 1.55 21.64 12.26
C GLY A 24 2.83 21.00 12.80
N THR A 25 2.96 20.82 14.12
CA THR A 25 4.12 20.14 14.71
C THR A 25 4.11 18.65 14.34
N ILE A 26 5.24 18.14 13.84
CA ILE A 26 5.39 16.74 13.45
C ILE A 26 6.18 15.98 14.51
N TYR A 27 5.62 14.87 14.98
CA TYR A 27 6.21 13.95 15.95
C TYR A 27 6.58 12.64 15.29
N HIS A 28 7.72 12.07 15.68
CA HIS A 28 8.12 10.72 15.30
C HIS A 28 7.61 9.75 16.37
N SER A 29 6.59 8.95 16.06
CA SER A 29 5.88 8.12 17.05
C SER A 29 6.43 6.69 17.12
N TYR A 30 6.96 6.16 16.02
CA TYR A 30 7.44 4.78 15.96
C TYR A 30 8.44 4.58 14.84
N SER A 31 9.46 3.75 15.09
CA SER A 31 10.36 3.25 14.06
C SER A 31 10.82 1.83 14.34
N SER A 32 10.99 1.03 13.29
CA SER A 32 11.67 -0.26 13.34
C SER A 32 12.64 -0.41 12.17
N TYR A 33 13.76 -1.09 12.40
CA TYR A 33 14.81 -1.35 11.39
C TYR A 33 15.20 -2.82 11.40
N GLY A 34 15.35 -3.41 10.22
CA GLY A 34 15.72 -4.81 10.02
C GLY A 34 14.58 -5.79 10.31
N ARG A 35 14.22 -5.99 11.59
CA ARG A 35 13.15 -6.92 12.03
C ARG A 35 11.89 -6.19 12.47
N GLY A 36 10.76 -6.89 12.50
CA GLY A 36 9.45 -6.28 12.77
C GLY A 36 8.80 -5.67 11.52
N LEU A 37 9.38 -5.91 10.34
CA LEU A 37 8.86 -5.50 9.04
C LEU A 37 8.00 -6.59 8.38
N GLU A 38 7.96 -7.79 8.95
CA GLU A 38 7.29 -8.95 8.38
C GLU A 38 5.76 -8.80 8.41
N ALA A 39 5.23 -8.15 9.45
CA ALA A 39 3.80 -7.86 9.60
C ALA A 39 3.28 -6.79 8.64
N VAL A 40 4.19 -5.98 8.06
CA VAL A 40 3.86 -4.90 7.14
C VAL A 40 3.93 -5.31 5.66
N LEU A 41 4.33 -6.53 5.30
CA LEU A 41 4.30 -6.95 3.90
C LEU A 41 2.91 -6.88 3.22
N PRO A 42 1.78 -7.14 3.91
CA PRO A 42 0.45 -6.83 3.39
C PRO A 42 0.13 -5.34 3.54
N VAL A 43 -0.44 -4.72 2.50
CA VAL A 43 -0.77 -3.28 2.50
C VAL A 43 -1.67 -2.86 3.67
N TYR A 44 -2.52 -3.77 4.15
CA TYR A 44 -3.40 -3.50 5.30
C TYR A 44 -2.63 -3.38 6.62
N GLY A 45 -1.52 -4.11 6.79
CA GLY A 45 -0.66 -3.98 7.97
C GLY A 45 0.01 -2.60 8.04
N TRP A 46 0.32 -1.99 6.88
CA TRP A 46 0.82 -0.62 6.83
C TRP A 46 -0.22 0.40 7.25
N LEU A 47 -1.46 0.24 6.78
CA LEU A 47 -2.54 1.18 7.06
C LEU A 47 -2.93 1.16 8.54
N ASP A 48 -2.88 0.01 9.21
CA ASP A 48 -3.18 -0.09 10.65
C ASP A 48 -2.16 0.67 11.54
N MET A 49 -0.96 0.94 11.03
CA MET A 49 0.07 1.71 11.75
C MET A 49 -0.07 3.23 11.59
N ALA A 50 -0.84 3.70 10.62
CA ALA A 50 -1.04 5.14 10.43
C ALA A 50 -1.83 5.71 11.63
N ALA A 51 -1.65 7.00 11.91
CA ALA A 51 -2.30 7.66 13.06
C ALA A 51 -3.84 7.59 13.03
N LEU A 52 -4.44 7.49 11.84
CA LEU A 52 -5.88 7.35 11.62
C LEU A 52 -6.29 5.89 11.35
N GLY A 53 -5.39 4.93 11.59
CA GLY A 53 -5.49 3.57 11.12
C GLY A 53 -5.82 3.53 9.63
N ARG A 54 -6.75 2.66 9.25
CA ARG A 54 -7.18 2.50 7.85
C ARG A 54 -8.04 3.65 7.31
N ASN A 55 -8.49 4.57 8.17
CA ASN A 55 -9.29 5.73 7.79
C ASN A 55 -10.51 5.39 6.89
N GLU A 56 -11.27 4.35 7.23
CA GLU A 56 -12.35 3.81 6.38
C GLU A 56 -13.72 4.51 6.54
N GLY A 57 -13.81 5.53 7.40
CA GLY A 57 -15.07 6.19 7.75
C GLY A 57 -16.09 5.25 8.40
N ASP A 58 -17.33 5.72 8.58
CA ASP A 58 -18.39 5.00 9.32
C ASP A 58 -18.85 3.70 8.63
N ASN A 59 -18.50 3.53 7.35
CA ASN A 59 -19.00 2.45 6.50
C ASN A 59 -17.98 1.30 6.31
N GLY A 60 -16.77 1.43 6.88
CA GLY A 60 -15.69 0.42 6.82
C GLY A 60 -15.12 0.15 5.42
N MET A 61 -14.41 -0.98 5.30
CA MET A 61 -13.72 -1.53 4.11
C MET A 61 -14.45 -1.44 2.76
N GLY A 62 -15.78 -1.23 2.74
CA GLY A 62 -16.59 -1.31 1.52
C GLY A 62 -16.73 -0.01 0.73
N ASN A 63 -16.37 1.16 1.28
CA ASN A 63 -16.75 2.44 0.67
C ASN A 63 -15.83 2.89 -0.50
N TRP A 64 -14.57 2.46 -0.48
CA TRP A 64 -13.60 2.75 -1.55
C TRP A 64 -13.61 1.71 -2.68
N MET A 65 -14.16 0.51 -2.41
CA MET A 65 -14.29 -0.54 -3.41
C MET A 65 -15.50 -0.24 -4.28
N ARG A 66 -15.26 0.20 -5.51
CA ARG A 66 -16.28 0.33 -6.55
C ARG A 66 -16.00 -0.63 -7.68
N ARG A 67 -17.04 -1.29 -8.19
CA ARG A 67 -16.92 -2.07 -9.43
C ARG A 67 -16.65 -1.14 -10.60
N HIS A 68 -16.04 -1.67 -11.66
CA HIS A 68 -15.68 -0.88 -12.84
C HIS A 68 -16.87 -0.09 -13.43
N ASP A 69 -18.07 -0.68 -13.38
CA ASP A 69 -19.34 -0.11 -13.84
C ASP A 69 -20.00 0.88 -12.85
N GLU A 70 -19.50 0.99 -11.62
CA GLU A 70 -20.00 1.93 -10.59
C GLU A 70 -19.28 3.30 -10.62
N TYR A 71 -18.27 3.45 -11.48
CA TYR A 71 -17.59 4.72 -11.69
C TYR A 71 -18.35 5.60 -12.69
N PRO A 72 -18.44 6.93 -12.44
CA PRO A 72 -18.96 7.86 -13.44
C PRO A 72 -18.11 7.78 -14.70
N ASP A 73 -18.77 7.82 -15.86
CA ASP A 73 -18.09 7.87 -17.16
C ASP A 73 -17.58 9.30 -17.40
N ASP A 74 -16.53 9.68 -16.67
CA ASP A 74 -15.90 11.02 -16.70
C ASP A 74 -14.84 11.16 -17.80
N GLY A 75 -14.77 10.19 -18.71
CA GLY A 75 -13.81 10.16 -19.82
C GLY A 75 -12.38 9.76 -19.42
N ARG A 76 -12.13 9.40 -18.16
CA ARG A 76 -10.83 8.84 -17.69
C ARG A 76 -10.81 7.31 -17.68
N THR A 77 -11.97 6.69 -17.73
CA THR A 77 -12.16 5.24 -17.93
C THR A 77 -11.81 4.87 -19.36
N ARG A 78 -11.04 3.78 -19.55
CA ARG A 78 -10.71 3.31 -20.90
C ARG A 78 -12.02 3.03 -21.66
N PRO A 79 -12.16 3.51 -22.91
CA PRO A 79 -13.36 3.26 -23.68
C PRO A 79 -13.57 1.75 -23.83
N THR A 80 -14.72 1.27 -23.36
CA THR A 80 -15.12 -0.15 -23.46
C THR A 80 -15.57 -0.52 -24.87
N THR A 81 -15.68 0.46 -25.78
CA THR A 81 -15.86 0.21 -27.21
C THR A 81 -14.56 -0.34 -27.79
N MET A 82 -14.49 -1.67 -27.83
CA MET A 82 -13.45 -2.41 -28.51
C MET A 82 -13.46 -2.04 -29.99
N ALA A 83 -12.39 -1.43 -30.49
CA ALA A 83 -11.93 -1.77 -31.83
C ALA A 83 -11.53 -3.26 -31.78
N GLU A 84 -12.06 -4.05 -32.71
CA GLU A 84 -11.96 -5.52 -32.81
C GLU A 84 -10.65 -6.09 -32.25
N THR A 85 -10.77 -6.88 -31.18
CA THR A 85 -9.64 -7.65 -30.63
C THR A 85 -9.82 -9.10 -31.05
N SER A 86 -9.00 -9.58 -32.00
CA SER A 86 -8.85 -11.03 -32.20
C SER A 86 -8.20 -11.61 -30.95
N SER A 87 -8.96 -12.38 -30.18
CA SER A 87 -8.44 -13.11 -29.03
C SER A 87 -7.48 -14.23 -29.48
N CYS A 88 -6.31 -14.32 -28.85
CA CYS A 88 -5.28 -15.34 -29.09
C CYS A 88 -5.75 -16.80 -28.88
N CYS A 89 -6.99 -17.04 -28.42
CA CYS A 89 -7.52 -18.38 -28.17
C CYS A 89 -8.37 -18.95 -29.32
N ALA A 90 -8.53 -18.26 -30.45
CA ALA A 90 -9.44 -18.68 -31.51
C ALA A 90 -8.88 -19.72 -32.51
N ALA A 91 -7.62 -20.16 -32.38
CA ALA A 91 -6.99 -21.08 -33.32
C ALA A 91 -6.33 -22.28 -32.61
N ALA A 92 -7.16 -23.15 -32.03
CA ALA A 92 -6.77 -24.51 -31.70
C ALA A 92 -7.99 -25.42 -31.87
N SER A 93 -8.21 -25.88 -33.10
CA SER A 93 -9.06 -27.03 -33.45
C SER A 93 -8.56 -27.65 -34.74
#